data_AF-A0AAW1U0Z6-F1
#
_entry.id   AF-A0AAW1U0Z6-F1
#
_cell.length_a   1.000
_cell.length_b   1.000
_cell.length_c   1.000
_cell.angle_alpha   90.00
_cell.angle_beta   90.00
_cell.angle_gamma   90.00
#
_symmetry.space_group_name_H-M   'P 1'
#
loop_
_entity.id
_entity.type
_entity.pdbx_description
1 polymer ?
#
loop_
_entity_poly.entity_id
_entity_poly.type
_entity_poly.pdbx_seq_one_letter_code
_entity_poly.pdbx_strand_id
1 'polypeptide(L)'
;MDTIPLSALKGSYTKSYQRKHLIKKNRNEERLHKIRDAAAIILEDIRSHPYETNKYPPFDNFSKDVNTLTPETLSTLLSGIICQLKRKSLVAAQRKCSSIAHSIIAATRPASFISPLLLGVDTEISPEPQPRPSKKVEKNNWKVIVEIY
;
A
#
# COMPACT_ATOMS: atom_id res chain seq x y z
N MET A 1 -14.12 -14.47 -67.88
CA MET A 1 -13.80 -13.49 -66.82
C MET A 1 -14.45 -14.03 -65.56
N ASP A 2 -13.74 -14.87 -64.83
CA ASP A 2 -14.32 -15.64 -63.72
C ASP A 2 -14.41 -14.74 -62.49
N THR A 3 -15.64 -14.34 -62.16
CA THR A 3 -15.94 -13.58 -60.94
C THR A 3 -15.83 -14.52 -59.74
N ILE A 4 -14.78 -14.32 -58.94
CA ILE A 4 -14.61 -15.03 -57.66
C ILE A 4 -15.79 -14.65 -56.74
N PRO A 5 -16.56 -15.63 -56.22
CA PRO A 5 -17.73 -15.34 -55.41
C PRO A 5 -17.34 -14.67 -54.08
N LEU A 6 -18.06 -13.62 -53.70
CA LEU A 6 -17.83 -12.79 -52.49
C LEU A 6 -17.83 -13.60 -51.17
N SER A 7 -18.39 -14.81 -51.19
CA SER A 7 -18.37 -15.77 -50.07
C SER A 7 -16.97 -16.35 -49.79
N ALA A 8 -16.10 -16.46 -50.80
CA ALA A 8 -14.74 -16.99 -50.65
C ALA A 8 -13.79 -16.01 -49.92
N LEU A 9 -14.00 -14.70 -50.09
CA LEU A 9 -13.21 -13.66 -49.41
C LEU A 9 -13.56 -13.52 -47.91
N LYS A 10 -14.82 -13.80 -47.53
CA LYS A 10 -15.28 -13.72 -46.12
C LYS A 10 -14.69 -14.81 -45.21
N GLY A 11 -14.31 -15.97 -45.77
CA GLY A 11 -13.72 -17.08 -45.01
C GLY A 11 -12.25 -16.88 -44.58
N SER A 12 -11.50 -16.01 -45.28
CA SER A 12 -10.08 -15.74 -44.98
C SER A 12 -9.91 -14.71 -43.88
N TYR A 13 -10.72 -13.64 -43.91
CA TYR A 13 -10.65 -12.53 -42.94
C TYR A 13 -11.06 -12.96 -41.52
N THR A 14 -12.04 -13.85 -41.41
CA THR A 14 -12.57 -14.35 -40.13
C THR A 14 -11.62 -15.35 -39.45
N LYS A 15 -10.98 -16.25 -40.20
CA LYS A 15 -9.99 -17.21 -39.66
C LYS A 15 -8.72 -16.51 -39.15
N SER A 16 -8.24 -15.47 -39.83
CA SER A 16 -7.07 -14.69 -39.40
C SER A 16 -7.33 -13.94 -38.09
N TYR A 17 -8.51 -13.32 -37.95
CA TYR A 17 -8.92 -12.65 -36.73
C TYR A 17 -9.08 -13.62 -35.55
N GLN A 18 -9.72 -14.77 -35.77
CA GLN A 18 -9.89 -15.82 -34.76
C GLN A 18 -8.55 -16.36 -34.27
N ARG A 19 -7.58 -16.61 -35.18
CA ARG A 19 -6.24 -17.09 -34.82
C ARG A 19 -5.47 -16.06 -33.98
N LYS A 20 -5.53 -14.77 -34.34
CA LYS A 20 -4.89 -13.69 -33.55
C LYS A 20 -5.51 -13.57 -32.16
N HIS A 21 -6.83 -13.68 -32.04
CA HIS A 21 -7.53 -13.63 -30.77
C HIS A 21 -7.19 -14.83 -29.87
N LEU A 22 -7.09 -16.04 -30.44
CA LEU A 22 -6.70 -17.25 -29.70
C LEU A 22 -5.25 -17.17 -29.19
N ILE A 23 -4.32 -16.69 -30.03
CA ILE A 23 -2.92 -16.48 -29.62
C ILE A 23 -2.83 -15.42 -28.51
N LYS A 24 -3.60 -14.34 -28.62
CA LYS A 24 -3.67 -13.30 -27.59
C LYS A 24 -4.24 -13.83 -26.28
N LYS A 25 -5.29 -14.66 -26.35
CA LYS A 25 -5.89 -15.33 -25.18
C LYS A 25 -4.87 -16.24 -24.49
N ASN A 26 -4.16 -17.07 -25.25
CA ASN A 26 -3.14 -17.98 -24.71
C ASN A 26 -2.00 -17.21 -24.02
N ARG A 27 -1.52 -16.11 -24.61
CA ARG A 27 -0.50 -15.24 -23.98
C ARG A 27 -0.98 -14.62 -22.67
N ASN A 28 -2.26 -14.25 -22.57
CA ASN A 28 -2.82 -13.70 -21.35
C ASN A 28 -2.93 -14.78 -20.27
N GLU A 29 -3.33 -16.00 -20.62
CA GLU A 29 -3.41 -17.14 -19.70
C GLU A 29 -2.03 -17.50 -19.15
N GLU A 30 -1.00 -17.59 -20.00
CA GLU A 30 0.38 -17.80 -19.56
C GLU A 30 0.88 -16.68 -18.63
N ARG A 31 0.54 -15.43 -18.93
CA ARG A 31 0.90 -14.30 -18.07
C ARG A 31 0.21 -14.39 -16.70
N LEU A 32 -1.06 -14.78 -16.66
CA LEU A 32 -1.78 -14.99 -15.39
C LEU A 32 -1.21 -16.15 -14.60
N HIS A 33 -0.79 -17.23 -15.26
CA HIS A 33 -0.14 -18.36 -14.61
C HIS A 33 1.16 -17.91 -13.90
N LYS A 34 2.04 -17.19 -14.61
CA LYS A 34 3.28 -16.63 -14.02
C LYS A 34 3.01 -15.73 -12.82
N ILE A 35 1.95 -14.92 -12.88
CA ILE A 35 1.56 -14.05 -11.76
C ILE A 35 1.09 -14.88 -10.56
N ARG A 36 0.34 -15.97 -10.79
CA ARG A 36 -0.08 -16.87 -9.71
C ARG A 36 1.11 -17.55 -9.05
N ASP A 37 2.07 -18.00 -9.83
CA ASP A 37 3.29 -18.63 -9.32
C ASP A 37 4.11 -17.62 -8.49
N ALA A 38 4.29 -16.40 -9.01
CA ALA A 38 4.95 -15.33 -8.28
C ALA A 38 4.20 -14.96 -6.98
N ALA A 39 2.87 -14.94 -6.99
CA ALA A 39 2.07 -14.68 -5.81
C ALA A 39 2.21 -15.78 -4.76
N ALA A 40 2.31 -17.05 -5.17
CA ALA A 40 2.53 -18.17 -4.28
C ALA A 40 3.88 -18.07 -3.56
N ILE A 41 4.95 -17.72 -4.30
CA ILE A 41 6.29 -17.52 -3.74
C ILE A 41 6.26 -16.39 -2.68
N ILE A 42 5.66 -15.25 -2.99
CA ILE A 42 5.58 -14.12 -2.06
C ILE A 42 4.79 -14.50 -0.79
N LEU A 43 3.70 -15.25 -0.94
CA LEU A 43 2.93 -15.73 0.21
C LEU A 43 3.72 -16.70 1.09
N GLU A 44 4.51 -17.58 0.47
CA GLU A 44 5.39 -18.50 1.19
C GLU A 44 6.48 -17.75 1.96
N ASP A 45 7.09 -16.74 1.35
CA ASP A 45 8.09 -15.90 2.00
C ASP A 45 7.49 -15.12 3.19
N ILE A 46 6.30 -14.53 3.02
CA ILE A 46 5.61 -13.83 4.13
C ILE A 46 5.29 -14.80 5.28
N ARG A 47 4.90 -16.04 4.97
CA ARG A 47 4.55 -17.03 5.99
C ARG A 47 5.77 -17.55 6.74
N SER A 48 6.86 -17.78 6.01
CA SER A 48 8.13 -18.29 6.55
C SER A 48 8.97 -17.24 7.25
N HIS A 49 8.72 -15.94 7.00
CA HIS A 49 9.42 -14.86 7.67
C HIS A 49 9.18 -14.88 9.19
N PRO A 50 10.24 -14.89 10.02
CA PRO A 50 10.11 -14.86 11.47
C PRO A 50 9.77 -13.43 11.93
N TYR A 51 8.64 -13.30 12.61
CA TYR A 51 8.20 -12.04 13.22
C TYR A 51 8.31 -12.13 14.74
N GLU A 52 8.97 -11.17 15.36
CA GLU A 52 8.98 -11.06 16.82
C GLU A 52 7.63 -10.55 17.32
N THR A 53 6.82 -11.44 17.90
CA THR A 53 5.50 -11.09 18.46
C THR A 53 5.53 -10.77 19.95
N ASN A 54 6.64 -11.10 20.62
CA ASN A 54 6.74 -11.04 22.09
C ASN A 54 7.31 -9.72 22.61
N LYS A 55 7.89 -8.90 21.73
CA LYS A 55 8.49 -7.63 22.08
C LYS A 55 8.04 -6.61 21.07
N TYR A 56 7.38 -5.58 21.58
CA TYR A 56 6.91 -4.48 20.78
C TYR A 56 7.82 -3.27 21.07
N PRO A 57 8.38 -2.62 20.03
CA PRO A 57 9.32 -1.53 20.25
C PRO A 57 8.63 -0.34 20.95
N PRO A 58 9.39 0.50 21.69
CA PRO A 58 8.86 1.73 22.26
C PRO A 58 8.38 2.69 21.15
N PHE A 59 7.45 3.59 21.49
CA PHE A 59 6.83 4.53 20.54
C PHE A 59 7.84 5.33 19.71
N ASP A 60 8.90 5.79 20.34
CA ASP A 60 9.94 6.60 19.70
C ASP A 60 10.73 5.86 18.60
N ASN A 61 10.65 4.53 18.56
CA ASN A 61 11.41 3.69 17.64
C ASN A 61 10.55 2.91 16.64
N PHE A 62 9.23 3.12 16.58
CA PHE A 62 8.35 2.38 15.67
C PHE A 62 8.75 2.47 14.21
N SER A 63 9.34 3.58 13.78
CA SER A 63 9.72 3.82 12.40
C SER A 63 11.09 3.25 12.00
N LYS A 64 11.94 2.87 12.96
CA LYS A 64 13.33 2.45 12.68
C LYS A 64 13.44 1.01 12.19
N ASP A 65 12.57 0.12 12.69
CA ASP A 65 12.62 -1.33 12.41
C ASP A 65 11.55 -1.80 11.39
N VAL A 66 10.83 -0.88 10.76
CA VAL A 66 9.70 -1.22 9.86
C VAL A 66 10.17 -2.00 8.63
N ASN A 67 11.35 -1.65 8.11
CA ASN A 67 11.87 -2.22 6.88
C ASN A 67 12.47 -3.62 7.08
N THR A 68 12.95 -3.93 8.28
CA THR A 68 13.51 -5.26 8.61
C THR A 68 12.44 -6.33 8.75
N LEU A 69 11.20 -5.92 9.08
CA LEU A 69 10.04 -6.80 9.19
C LEU A 69 9.40 -7.16 7.83
N THR A 70 9.91 -6.63 6.72
CA THR A 70 9.32 -6.89 5.40
C THR A 70 10.19 -7.88 4.63
N PRO A 71 9.64 -9.02 4.15
CA PRO A 71 10.41 -9.95 3.32
C PRO A 71 10.88 -9.28 2.02
N GLU A 72 12.07 -9.64 1.56
CA GLU A 72 12.75 -9.00 0.43
C GLU A 72 11.96 -9.10 -0.88
N THR A 73 11.27 -10.22 -1.10
CA THR A 73 10.44 -10.43 -2.30
C THR A 73 9.25 -9.49 -2.35
N LEU A 74 8.60 -9.23 -1.21
CA LEU A 74 7.52 -8.25 -1.09
C LEU A 74 8.05 -6.82 -1.30
N SER A 75 9.21 -6.50 -0.73
CA SER A 75 9.86 -5.19 -0.93
C SER A 75 10.22 -4.94 -2.40
N THR A 76 10.73 -5.96 -3.09
CA THR A 76 11.10 -5.92 -4.51
C THR A 76 9.86 -5.72 -5.38
N LEU A 77 8.77 -6.45 -5.12
CA LEU A 77 7.51 -6.27 -5.83
C LEU A 77 6.96 -4.86 -5.67
N LEU A 78 6.85 -4.37 -4.43
CA LEU A 78 6.28 -3.05 -4.14
C LEU A 78 7.14 -1.92 -4.72
N SER A 79 8.46 -2.06 -4.67
CA SER A 79 9.38 -1.12 -5.34
C SER A 79 9.17 -1.12 -6.86
N GLY A 80 9.01 -2.30 -7.47
CA GLY A 80 8.69 -2.42 -8.88
C GLY A 80 7.35 -1.75 -9.27
N ILE A 81 6.35 -1.78 -8.40
CA ILE A 81 5.02 -1.19 -8.69
C ILE A 81 4.99 0.32 -8.40
N ILE A 82 5.49 0.73 -7.23
CA ILE A 82 5.26 2.08 -6.67
C ILE A 82 6.41 3.02 -7.01
N CYS A 83 7.66 2.56 -6.91
CA CYS A 83 8.82 3.41 -7.14
C CYS A 83 9.05 3.71 -8.63
N GLN A 84 8.58 2.84 -9.54
CA GLN A 84 8.59 3.11 -10.98
C GLN A 84 7.76 4.35 -11.36
N LEU A 85 6.72 4.66 -10.59
CA LEU A 85 5.75 5.71 -10.92
C LEU A 85 6.15 7.11 -10.39
N LYS A 86 7.07 7.21 -9.41
CA LYS A 86 7.31 8.46 -8.66
C LYS A 86 8.79 8.86 -8.58
N ARG A 87 9.23 9.70 -9.54
CA ARG A 87 10.59 10.30 -9.56
C ARG A 87 10.86 11.35 -8.47
N LYS A 88 9.83 11.90 -7.81
CA LYS A 88 9.97 13.16 -7.03
C LYS A 88 10.32 12.99 -5.55
N SER A 89 10.09 11.83 -4.93
CA SER A 89 10.58 11.58 -3.56
C SER A 89 10.63 10.08 -3.24
N LEU A 90 11.82 9.50 -3.38
CA LEU A 90 12.10 8.10 -3.06
C LEU A 90 11.70 7.76 -1.62
N VAL A 91 11.99 8.64 -0.67
CA VAL A 91 11.64 8.47 0.75
C VAL A 91 10.12 8.36 0.97
N ALA A 92 9.32 9.20 0.29
CA ALA A 92 7.87 9.15 0.42
C ALA A 92 7.27 7.92 -0.28
N ALA A 93 7.88 7.47 -1.38
CA ALA A 93 7.49 6.23 -2.05
C ALA A 93 7.79 5.02 -1.16
N GLN A 94 8.98 4.99 -0.53
CA GLN A 94 9.38 3.92 0.38
C GLN A 94 8.45 3.82 1.59
N ARG A 95 8.07 4.95 2.21
CA ARG A 95 7.06 4.96 3.29
C ARG A 95 5.73 4.33 2.88
N LYS A 96 5.29 4.54 1.63
CA LYS A 96 4.07 3.94 1.08
C LYS A 96 4.25 2.44 0.83
N CYS A 97 5.40 2.03 0.30
CA CYS A 97 5.73 0.62 0.17
C CYS A 97 5.71 -0.07 1.53
N SER A 98 6.34 0.50 2.56
CA SER A 98 6.33 -0.08 3.91
C SER A 98 4.92 -0.17 4.49
N SER A 99 4.10 0.88 4.36
CA SER A 99 2.71 0.84 4.82
C SER A 99 1.89 -0.27 4.14
N ILE A 100 1.97 -0.39 2.81
CA ILE A 100 1.24 -1.41 2.06
C ILE A 100 1.77 -2.81 2.37
N ALA A 101 3.09 -2.97 2.51
CA ALA A 101 3.69 -4.24 2.88
C ALA A 101 3.14 -4.76 4.21
N HIS A 102 3.11 -3.88 5.22
CA HIS A 102 2.58 -4.20 6.54
C HIS A 102 1.08 -4.54 6.51
N SER A 103 0.29 -3.85 5.67
CA SER A 103 -1.12 -4.22 5.45
C SER A 103 -1.29 -5.59 4.79
N ILE A 104 -0.45 -5.92 3.80
CA ILE A 104 -0.49 -7.24 3.14
C ILE A 104 -0.09 -8.34 4.13
N ILE A 105 0.97 -8.14 4.91
CA ILE A 105 1.41 -9.09 5.94
C ILE A 105 0.29 -9.32 6.96
N ALA A 106 -0.33 -8.24 7.46
CA ALA A 106 -1.45 -8.33 8.39
C ALA A 106 -2.68 -9.06 7.80
N ALA A 107 -2.96 -8.88 6.50
CA ALA A 107 -4.09 -9.54 5.84
C ALA A 107 -3.83 -11.02 5.50
N THR A 108 -2.57 -11.42 5.30
CA THR A 108 -2.20 -12.76 4.82
C THR A 108 -1.83 -13.75 5.93
N ARG A 109 -1.62 -13.27 7.16
CA ARG A 109 -1.21 -14.08 8.32
C ARG A 109 -2.26 -13.97 9.45
N PRO A 110 -2.70 -15.09 10.09
CA PRO A 110 -3.72 -15.01 11.14
C PRO A 110 -3.17 -14.47 12.48
N ALA A 111 -3.92 -13.52 13.05
CA ALA A 111 -4.07 -13.01 14.42
C ALA A 111 -2.86 -12.60 15.28
N SER A 112 -1.65 -13.09 15.01
CA SER A 112 -0.48 -12.88 15.90
C SER A 112 0.48 -11.77 15.44
N PHE A 113 0.39 -11.35 14.17
CA PHE A 113 1.22 -10.26 13.66
C PHE A 113 0.52 -8.93 13.89
N ILE A 114 1.05 -8.15 14.82
CA ILE A 114 0.62 -6.77 14.99
C ILE A 114 1.69 -5.87 14.37
N SER A 115 1.34 -5.26 13.23
CA SER A 115 2.24 -4.34 12.54
C SER A 115 2.54 -3.14 13.42
N PRO A 116 3.82 -2.76 13.59
CA PRO A 116 4.14 -1.59 14.37
C PRO A 116 3.61 -0.28 13.78
N LEU A 117 3.47 -0.24 12.47
CA LEU A 117 2.82 0.87 11.77
C LEU A 117 1.32 0.92 12.04
N LEU A 118 0.65 -0.23 12.12
CA LEU A 118 -0.79 -0.28 12.33
C LEU A 118 -1.17 0.17 13.75
N LEU A 119 -0.42 -0.28 14.76
CA LEU A 119 -0.62 0.14 16.15
C LEU A 119 -0.32 1.62 16.38
N GLY A 120 0.72 2.16 15.74
CA GLY A 120 1.00 3.60 15.82
C GLY A 120 -0.17 4.45 15.33
N VAL A 121 -0.83 4.02 14.24
CA VAL A 121 -2.02 4.68 13.70
C VAL A 121 -3.23 4.53 14.63
N ASP A 122 -3.44 3.36 15.24
CA ASP A 122 -4.56 3.14 16.18
C ASP A 122 -4.43 4.00 17.45
N THR A 123 -3.21 4.21 17.96
CA THR A 123 -2.98 5.07 19.14
C THR A 123 -3.18 6.56 18.87
N GLU A 124 -3.06 7.01 17.62
CA GLU A 124 -3.27 8.42 17.24
C GLU A 124 -4.76 8.76 17.04
N ILE A 125 -5.65 7.76 17.01
CA ILE A 125 -7.10 7.92 16.75
C ILE A 125 -7.94 7.93 18.04
N SER A 126 -7.34 7.77 19.22
CA SER A 126 -8.04 8.06 20.49
C SER A 126 -7.62 9.45 21.01
N PRO A 127 -8.34 10.54 20.67
CA PRO A 127 -8.23 11.73 21.48
C PRO A 127 -8.91 11.40 22.81
N GLU A 128 -8.11 10.95 23.79
CA GLU A 128 -8.45 11.21 25.17
C GLU A 128 -8.71 12.72 25.27
N PRO A 129 -9.91 13.16 25.71
CA PRO A 129 -10.23 14.57 25.73
C PRO A 129 -9.31 15.25 26.73
N GLN A 130 -8.24 15.87 26.22
CA GLN A 130 -7.42 16.79 26.98
C GLN A 130 -8.37 17.83 27.59
N PRO A 131 -8.36 18.04 28.92
CA PRO A 131 -9.23 19.01 29.54
C PRO A 131 -8.94 20.38 28.90
N ARG A 132 -9.96 20.94 28.24
CA ARG A 132 -9.87 22.27 27.62
C ARG A 132 -9.30 23.24 28.65
N PRO A 133 -8.27 24.05 28.32
CA PRO A 133 -7.79 25.07 29.24
C PRO A 133 -8.96 26.02 29.51
N SER A 134 -9.39 26.03 30.77
CA SER A 134 -10.44 26.89 31.28
C SER A 134 -10.11 28.34 30.92
N LYS A 135 -10.87 28.95 30.01
CA LYS A 135 -10.79 30.39 29.78
C LYS A 135 -11.14 31.07 31.10
N LYS A 136 -10.14 31.58 31.83
CA LYS A 136 -10.38 32.54 32.91
C LYS A 136 -10.98 33.76 32.24
N VAL A 137 -12.28 33.93 32.43
CA VAL A 137 -12.98 35.19 32.17
C VAL A 137 -12.40 36.18 33.18
N GLU A 138 -11.46 37.00 32.74
CA GLU A 138 -10.94 38.13 33.51
C GLU A 138 -12.05 39.18 33.61
N LYS A 139 -12.74 39.17 34.75
CA LYS A 139 -13.73 40.18 35.11
C LYS A 139 -13.05 41.25 35.95
N ASN A 140 -13.09 42.47 35.42
CA ASN A 140 -13.05 43.77 36.11
C ASN A 140 -11.64 44.17 36.61
N ASN A 141 -11.22 45.44 36.62
CA ASN A 141 -11.96 46.59 37.13
C ASN A 141 -11.31 47.91 36.67
N TRP A 142 -12.15 48.92 36.54
CA TRP A 142 -11.82 50.31 36.26
C TRP A 142 -10.98 50.91 37.40
N LYS A 143 -9.89 51.62 37.06
CA LYS A 143 -9.33 52.65 37.92
C LYS A 143 -8.81 53.82 37.08
N VAL A 144 -9.61 54.87 37.07
CA VAL A 144 -9.25 56.25 36.74
C VAL A 144 -8.12 56.69 37.68
N ILE A 145 -7.02 57.21 37.14
CA ILE A 145 -6.15 58.17 37.84
C ILE A 145 -5.78 59.27 36.85
N VAL A 146 -6.24 60.48 37.20
CA VAL A 146 -5.78 61.77 36.69
C VAL A 146 -4.80 62.30 37.74
N GLU A 147 -3.60 62.71 37.32
CA GLU A 147 -2.63 63.60 38.00
C GLU A 147 -1.54 63.85 36.94
N ILE A 148 -1.48 64.97 36.21
CA ILE A 148 -1.07 66.34 36.61
C ILE A 148 0.09 66.32 37.60
N TYR A 149 1.32 66.41 37.08
CA TYR A 149 2.27 67.51 37.29
C TYR A 149 3.36 67.48 36.21
#